data_AF-A0A352SXV3-F1
#
_entry.id   AF-A0A352SXV3-F1
#
_cell.length_a   1.000
_cell.length_b   1.000
_cell.length_c   1.000
_cell.angle_alpha   90.00
_cell.angle_beta   90.00
_cell.angle_gamma   90.00
#
_symmetry.space_group_name_H-M   'P 1'
#
loop_
_entity.id
_entity.type
_entity.pdbx_description
1 polymer ?
#
loop_
_entity_poly.entity_id
_entity_poly.type
_entity_poly.pdbx_seq_one_letter_code
_entity_poly.pdbx_strand_id
1 'polypeptide(L)'
;AVLAMIVHLDGSGAVTFLVTIPAVLPLYDAVGMSRSSLATVVALAAGTMNIVPWGGPTLRAATSLNVPVTELFNPVLIPVIAGLIFVLVIAGFIGKKEKARIGNIALANVEHANSEANPEKLKLQRPKLFAVNILLIIAAIGIMISNLLPPQVVFMFAFCLAVVINYPNVKEQRERVDAHAKEALMMASVLFAAGAFTGIMKDTGMITAMSEVIVGLIPTSMGRFLPVVTGIVSMPMSLLFDPDSFYFGVMPVLTSTASQFGVDPIMVGRAAILGQMTTGFPVSPLTASTFLLIGLAGVDLGDHQKKTIPYAFLVTIVMLAVSIAIGVITL
;
A
#
# COMPACT_ATOMS: atom_id res chain seq x y z
N ALA A 1 -8.50 7.08 10.46
CA ALA A 1 -7.07 6.87 10.19
C ALA A 1 -6.57 5.61 10.89
N VAL A 2 -6.49 5.58 12.23
CA VAL A 2 -5.94 4.44 12.99
C VAL A 2 -6.63 3.11 12.65
N LEU A 3 -7.96 3.07 12.61
CA LEU A 3 -8.68 1.85 12.22
C LEU A 3 -8.27 1.36 10.81
N ALA A 4 -8.24 2.26 9.82
CA ALA A 4 -7.79 1.92 8.46
C ALA A 4 -6.34 1.40 8.46
N MET A 5 -5.45 2.01 9.24
CA MET A 5 -4.04 1.58 9.32
C MET A 5 -3.92 0.17 9.90
N ILE A 6 -4.67 -0.12 10.96
CA ILE A 6 -4.67 -1.45 11.60
C ILE A 6 -5.24 -2.51 10.65
N VAL A 7 -6.36 -2.22 9.99
CA VAL A 7 -6.98 -3.18 9.07
C VAL A 7 -6.09 -3.40 7.84
N HIS A 8 -5.46 -2.36 7.31
CA HIS A 8 -4.58 -2.45 6.14
C HIS A 8 -3.23 -3.11 6.45
N LEU A 9 -2.99 -3.57 7.67
CA LEU A 9 -1.81 -4.38 7.97
C LEU A 9 -1.79 -5.66 7.12
N ASP A 10 -2.91 -6.11 6.56
CA ASP A 10 -2.98 -7.20 5.60
C ASP A 10 -2.53 -6.82 4.17
N GLY A 11 -2.27 -5.54 3.89
CA GLY A 11 -1.91 -5.03 2.57
C GLY A 11 -3.05 -5.05 1.55
N SER A 12 -4.31 -5.20 1.99
CA SER A 12 -5.48 -5.29 1.11
C SER A 12 -6.37 -4.07 1.21
N GLY A 13 -6.36 -3.25 0.16
CA GLY A 13 -7.27 -2.11 0.02
C GLY A 13 -8.74 -2.54 0.08
N ALA A 14 -9.09 -3.66 -0.56
CA ALA A 14 -10.46 -4.14 -0.60
C ALA A 14 -11.00 -4.49 0.80
N VAL A 15 -10.25 -5.27 1.57
CA VAL A 15 -10.61 -5.64 2.95
C VAL A 15 -10.68 -4.39 3.82
N THR A 16 -9.68 -3.50 3.70
CA THR A 16 -9.62 -2.26 4.47
C THR A 16 -10.87 -1.41 4.29
N PHE A 17 -11.32 -1.21 3.06
CA PHE A 17 -12.48 -0.37 2.79
C PHE A 17 -13.79 -1.04 3.21
N LEU A 18 -13.94 -2.35 2.98
CA LEU A 18 -15.12 -3.14 3.39
C LEU A 18 -15.31 -3.20 4.91
N VAL A 19 -14.23 -3.13 5.68
CA VAL A 19 -14.29 -3.12 7.14
C VAL A 19 -14.41 -1.70 7.68
N THR A 20 -13.57 -0.79 7.20
CA THR A 20 -13.43 0.54 7.82
C THR A 20 -14.59 1.46 7.47
N ILE A 21 -15.02 1.50 6.20
CA ILE A 21 -16.05 2.46 5.78
C ILE A 21 -17.39 2.15 6.44
N PRO A 22 -17.96 0.92 6.34
CA PRO A 22 -19.25 0.64 6.96
C PRO A 22 -19.24 0.78 8.49
N ALA A 23 -18.11 0.53 9.15
CA ALA A 23 -17.99 0.66 10.60
C ALA A 23 -18.02 2.12 11.09
N VAL A 24 -17.52 3.06 10.28
CA VAL A 24 -17.32 4.46 10.70
C VAL A 24 -18.32 5.40 10.01
N LEU A 25 -18.89 5.01 8.88
CA LEU A 25 -19.83 5.82 8.10
C LEU A 25 -21.09 6.23 8.89
N PRO A 26 -21.78 5.34 9.63
CA PRO A 26 -22.95 5.73 10.41
C PRO A 26 -22.64 6.79 11.47
N LEU A 27 -21.45 6.73 12.06
CA LEU A 27 -20.99 7.75 13.00
C LEU A 27 -20.78 9.10 12.30
N TYR A 28 -20.15 9.10 11.12
CA TYR A 28 -19.97 10.32 10.33
C TYR A 28 -21.32 10.96 9.96
N ASP A 29 -22.28 10.15 9.52
CA ASP A 29 -23.62 10.63 9.16
C ASP A 29 -24.36 11.18 10.39
N ALA A 30 -24.30 10.50 11.53
CA ALA A 30 -24.98 10.93 12.77
C ALA A 30 -24.47 12.28 13.30
N VAL A 31 -23.17 12.58 13.13
CA VAL A 31 -22.60 13.88 13.52
C VAL A 31 -22.55 14.88 12.36
N GLY A 32 -23.12 14.56 11.19
CA GLY A 32 -23.13 15.43 10.02
C GLY A 32 -21.74 15.71 9.42
N MET A 33 -20.75 14.84 9.64
CA MET A 33 -19.41 14.94 9.04
C MET A 33 -19.42 14.55 7.56
N SER A 34 -18.55 15.19 6.76
CA SER A 34 -18.47 14.88 5.33
C SER A 34 -17.95 13.45 5.07
N ARG A 35 -18.70 12.68 4.28
CA ARG A 35 -18.26 11.37 3.74
C ARG A 35 -17.02 11.48 2.85
N SER A 36 -16.84 12.61 2.18
CA SER A 36 -15.60 12.91 1.42
C SER A 36 -14.40 13.03 2.36
N SER A 37 -14.56 13.64 3.54
CA SER A 37 -13.51 13.67 4.56
C SER A 37 -13.17 12.27 5.10
N LEU A 38 -14.17 11.40 5.28
CA LEU A 38 -13.96 9.98 5.62
C LEU A 38 -13.14 9.26 4.54
N ALA A 39 -13.57 9.36 3.28
CA ALA A 39 -12.92 8.71 2.14
C ALA A 39 -11.46 9.15 1.99
N THR A 40 -11.17 10.45 2.11
CA THR A 40 -9.80 10.98 2.08
C THR A 40 -8.95 10.41 3.21
N VAL A 41 -9.44 10.43 4.46
CA VAL A 41 -8.65 9.95 5.61
C VAL A 41 -8.38 8.45 5.52
N VAL A 42 -9.35 7.66 5.07
CA VAL A 42 -9.23 6.21 4.89
C VAL A 42 -8.29 5.90 3.72
N ALA A 43 -8.40 6.62 2.61
CA ALA A 43 -7.49 6.52 1.48
C ALA A 43 -6.04 6.78 1.89
N LEU A 44 -5.75 7.88 2.57
CA LEU A 44 -4.38 8.23 2.97
C LEU A 44 -3.78 7.20 3.92
N ALA A 45 -4.58 6.70 4.87
CA ALA A 45 -4.16 5.68 5.82
C ALA A 45 -3.85 4.34 5.14
N ALA A 46 -4.77 3.85 4.31
CA ALA A 46 -4.59 2.62 3.56
C ALA A 46 -3.42 2.76 2.56
N GLY A 47 -3.40 3.86 1.80
CA GLY A 47 -2.36 4.19 0.83
C GLY A 47 -0.96 4.14 1.41
N THR A 48 -0.76 4.82 2.54
CA THR A 48 0.55 4.85 3.21
C THR A 48 0.94 3.48 3.78
N MET A 49 -0.03 2.71 4.27
CA MET A 49 0.22 1.34 4.74
C MET A 49 0.52 0.35 3.62
N ASN A 50 0.14 0.63 2.37
CA ASN A 50 0.29 -0.32 1.26
C ASN A 50 1.75 -0.63 0.89
N ILE A 51 2.71 0.12 1.45
CA ILE A 51 4.16 -0.09 1.29
C ILE A 51 4.71 -1.24 2.13
N VAL A 52 3.92 -1.86 3.02
CA VAL A 52 4.33 -3.03 3.82
C VAL A 52 5.06 -4.08 2.97
N PRO A 53 5.95 -4.92 3.54
CA PRO A 53 6.81 -5.78 2.74
C PRO A 53 6.05 -6.86 1.95
N TRP A 54 4.85 -7.22 2.40
CA TRP A 54 3.92 -8.10 1.69
C TRP A 54 2.89 -7.33 0.83
N GLY A 55 3.00 -6.00 0.78
CA GLY A 55 2.14 -5.12 0.01
C GLY A 55 2.43 -5.21 -1.48
N GLY A 56 1.40 -4.96 -2.29
CA GLY A 56 1.47 -5.09 -3.74
C GLY A 56 2.63 -4.33 -4.42
N PRO A 57 2.88 -3.04 -4.08
CA PRO A 57 3.96 -2.25 -4.66
C PRO A 57 5.35 -2.80 -4.31
N THR A 58 5.58 -3.12 -3.04
CA THR A 58 6.87 -3.56 -2.53
C THR A 58 7.28 -4.92 -3.09
N LEU A 59 6.32 -5.86 -3.20
CA LEU A 59 6.58 -7.15 -3.83
C LEU A 59 6.96 -7.01 -5.30
N ARG A 60 6.22 -6.20 -6.07
CA ARG A 60 6.50 -5.98 -7.50
C ARG A 60 7.85 -5.30 -7.73
N ALA A 61 8.16 -4.29 -6.92
CA ALA A 61 9.44 -3.61 -6.97
C ALA A 61 10.60 -4.57 -6.68
N ALA A 62 10.49 -5.38 -5.62
CA ALA A 62 11.50 -6.36 -5.25
C ALA A 62 11.69 -7.43 -6.34
N THR A 63 10.61 -7.95 -6.92
CA THR A 63 10.68 -8.92 -8.03
C THR A 63 11.36 -8.32 -9.27
N SER A 64 10.98 -7.10 -9.66
CA SER A 64 11.53 -6.43 -10.83
C SER A 64 13.02 -6.11 -10.69
N LEU A 65 13.45 -5.69 -9.49
CA LEU A 65 14.86 -5.47 -9.16
C LEU A 65 15.64 -6.77 -8.91
N ASN A 66 14.94 -7.90 -8.74
CA ASN A 66 15.52 -9.17 -8.31
C ASN A 66 16.32 -9.05 -7.00
N VAL A 67 15.76 -8.34 -6.03
CA VAL A 67 16.35 -8.13 -4.69
C VAL A 67 15.45 -8.68 -3.59
N PRO A 68 16.01 -9.08 -2.44
CA PRO A 68 15.21 -9.41 -1.26
C PRO A 68 14.31 -8.24 -0.84
N VAL A 69 13.05 -8.55 -0.52
CA VAL A 69 12.06 -7.56 -0.04
C VAL A 69 12.58 -6.79 1.19
N THR A 70 13.30 -7.45 2.08
CA THR A 70 13.84 -6.83 3.30
C THR A 70 14.91 -5.79 3.00
N GLU A 71 15.69 -5.96 1.93
CA GLU A 71 16.70 -5.00 1.48
C GLU A 71 16.05 -3.74 0.90
N LEU A 72 14.90 -3.91 0.24
CA LEU A 72 14.11 -2.81 -0.27
C LEU A 72 13.36 -2.07 0.87
N PHE A 73 12.69 -2.81 1.75
CA PHE A 73 11.74 -2.28 2.72
C PHE A 73 12.36 -1.79 4.04
N ASN A 74 13.31 -2.52 4.63
CA ASN A 74 13.78 -2.19 5.99
C ASN A 74 14.35 -0.77 6.09
N PRO A 75 15.12 -0.25 5.10
CA PRO A 75 15.63 1.11 5.14
C PRO A 75 14.51 2.17 5.03
N VAL A 76 13.38 1.86 4.40
CA VAL A 76 12.24 2.80 4.29
C VAL A 76 11.31 2.77 5.49
N LEU A 77 11.55 1.95 6.51
CA LEU A 77 10.69 1.83 7.69
C LEU A 77 10.51 3.17 8.43
N ILE A 78 11.59 3.92 8.65
CA ILE A 78 11.55 5.23 9.31
C ILE A 78 10.73 6.24 8.49
N PRO A 79 10.96 6.39 7.17
CA PRO A 79 10.12 7.17 6.28
C PRO A 79 8.63 6.82 6.36
N VAL A 80 8.30 5.53 6.39
CA VAL A 80 6.91 5.06 6.48
C VAL A 80 6.28 5.49 7.80
N ILE A 81 6.98 5.33 8.92
CA ILE A 81 6.49 5.79 10.23
C ILE A 81 6.24 7.30 10.20
N ALA A 82 7.15 8.08 9.63
CA ALA A 82 6.96 9.52 9.47
C ALA A 82 5.74 9.85 8.59
N GLY A 83 5.53 9.13 7.49
CA GLY A 83 4.35 9.23 6.64
C GLY A 83 3.06 8.92 7.39
N LEU A 84 3.02 7.85 8.18
CA LEU A 84 1.87 7.47 8.99
C LEU A 84 1.54 8.53 10.06
N ILE A 85 2.55 9.05 10.77
CA ILE A 85 2.39 10.16 11.71
C ILE A 85 1.82 11.38 10.96
N PHE A 86 2.32 11.68 9.78
CA PHE A 86 1.83 12.80 8.97
C PHE A 86 0.38 12.60 8.50
N VAL A 87 -0.04 11.37 8.17
CA VAL A 87 -1.45 11.05 7.91
C VAL A 87 -2.32 11.31 9.14
N LEU A 88 -1.85 10.98 10.35
CA LEU A 88 -2.59 11.30 11.59
C LEU A 88 -2.73 12.80 11.79
N VAL A 89 -1.69 13.58 11.48
CA VAL A 89 -1.71 15.04 11.48
C VAL A 89 -2.75 15.57 10.49
N ILE A 90 -2.74 15.10 9.24
CA ILE A 90 -3.75 15.47 8.22
C ILE A 90 -5.16 15.12 8.70
N ALA A 91 -5.36 13.92 9.26
CA ALA A 91 -6.65 13.50 9.79
C ALA A 91 -7.13 14.42 10.93
N GLY A 92 -6.21 14.85 11.82
CA GLY A 92 -6.50 15.84 12.86
C GLY A 92 -6.89 17.21 12.30
N PHE A 93 -6.20 17.68 11.26
CA PHE A 93 -6.54 18.93 10.58
C PHE A 93 -7.90 18.87 9.88
N ILE A 94 -8.20 17.79 9.16
CA ILE A 94 -9.51 17.56 8.52
C ILE A 94 -10.60 17.49 9.60
N GLY A 95 -10.38 16.76 10.69
CA GLY A 95 -11.30 16.66 11.82
C GLY A 95 -11.57 18.01 12.49
N LYS A 96 -10.55 18.84 12.68
CA LYS A 96 -10.70 20.20 13.24
C LYS A 96 -11.52 21.10 12.30
N LYS A 97 -11.31 21.00 10.98
CA LYS A 97 -12.10 21.73 9.98
C LYS A 97 -13.56 21.29 9.96
N GLU A 98 -13.82 19.98 10.01
CA GLU A 98 -15.18 19.45 10.12
C GLU A 98 -15.85 19.92 11.42
N LYS A 99 -15.15 19.86 12.56
CA LYS A 99 -15.67 20.37 13.84
C LYS A 99 -16.05 21.85 13.74
N ALA A 100 -15.22 22.68 13.12
CA ALA A 100 -15.50 24.10 12.93
C ALA A 100 -16.70 24.35 12.00
N ARG A 101 -16.89 23.51 10.96
CA ARG A 101 -18.03 23.58 10.04
C ARG A 101 -19.34 23.18 10.72
N ILE A 102 -19.27 22.16 11.57
CA ILE A 102 -20.44 21.51 12.17
C ILE A 102 -20.92 22.25 13.43
N GLY A 103 -20.02 22.89 14.19
CA GLY A 103 -20.36 23.57 15.44
C GLY A 103 -20.58 22.60 16.61
N ASN A 104 -21.26 23.06 17.67
CA ASN A 104 -21.62 22.22 18.82
C ASN A 104 -22.89 21.41 18.49
N ILE A 105 -22.71 20.16 18.06
CA ILE A 105 -23.82 19.22 17.96
C ILE A 105 -24.07 18.58 19.32
N ALA A 106 -25.31 18.67 19.80
CA ALA A 106 -25.85 17.73 20.78
C ALA A 106 -26.00 16.38 20.07
N LEU A 107 -25.26 15.36 20.50
CA LEU A 107 -25.31 14.01 19.96
C LEU A 107 -26.77 13.51 19.98
N ALA A 108 -27.48 13.66 18.87
CA ALA A 108 -28.78 13.05 18.68
C ALA A 108 -28.52 11.56 18.45
N ASN A 109 -29.21 10.74 19.26
CA ASN A 109 -29.16 9.28 19.32
C ASN A 109 -28.59 8.64 18.05
N VAL A 110 -27.35 8.16 18.15
CA VAL A 110 -26.78 7.23 17.18
C VAL A 110 -27.57 5.94 17.34
N GLU A 111 -28.65 5.78 16.57
CA GLU A 111 -29.20 4.45 16.34
C GLU A 111 -28.07 3.63 15.74
N HIS A 112 -27.63 2.61 16.48
CA HIS A 112 -26.74 1.60 15.95
C HIS A 112 -27.45 1.00 14.74
N ALA A 113 -27.07 1.47 13.54
CA ALA A 113 -27.40 0.80 12.30
C ALA A 113 -26.76 -0.59 12.40
N ASN A 114 -27.53 -1.55 12.91
CA ASN A 114 -27.22 -2.96 12.89
C ASN A 114 -27.07 -3.33 11.41
N SER A 115 -25.85 -3.19 10.91
CA SER A 115 -25.47 -3.77 9.63
C SER A 115 -25.77 -5.26 9.78
N GLU A 116 -26.74 -5.78 9.02
CA GLU A 116 -27.11 -7.19 9.07
C GLU A 116 -25.84 -8.03 8.97
N ALA A 117 -25.47 -8.62 10.10
CA ALA A 117 -24.20 -9.29 10.22
C ALA A 117 -24.29 -10.58 9.42
N ASN A 118 -23.54 -10.64 8.30
CA ASN A 118 -23.51 -11.84 7.47
C ASN A 118 -23.13 -13.05 8.35
N PRO A 119 -24.03 -14.04 8.52
CA PRO A 119 -23.85 -15.13 9.47
C PRO A 119 -22.64 -16.02 9.13
N GLU A 120 -22.20 -16.05 7.87
CA GLU A 120 -20.96 -16.73 7.49
C GLU A 120 -19.71 -15.97 7.95
N LYS A 121 -19.72 -14.64 7.85
CA LYS A 121 -18.59 -13.81 8.33
C LYS A 121 -18.47 -13.84 9.85
N LEU A 122 -19.59 -13.85 10.57
CA LEU A 122 -19.62 -14.01 12.03
C LEU A 122 -18.98 -15.32 12.50
N LYS A 123 -19.23 -16.42 11.78
CA LYS A 123 -18.63 -17.72 12.11
C LYS A 123 -17.09 -17.68 12.00
N LEU A 124 -16.54 -16.90 11.08
CA LEU A 124 -15.09 -16.79 10.85
C LEU A 124 -14.35 -15.92 11.89
N GLN A 125 -15.05 -15.13 12.72
CA GLN A 125 -14.42 -14.18 13.65
C GLN A 125 -13.65 -14.84 14.81
N ARG A 126 -13.91 -16.13 15.10
CA ARG A 126 -13.24 -16.97 16.11
C ARG A 126 -12.81 -16.17 17.38
N PRO A 127 -13.76 -15.55 18.11
CA PRO A 127 -13.45 -14.59 19.17
C PRO A 127 -12.62 -15.17 20.33
N LYS A 128 -12.72 -16.49 20.58
CA LYS A 128 -11.94 -17.19 21.63
C LYS A 128 -10.44 -17.29 21.31
N LEU A 129 -10.05 -17.23 20.04
CA LEU A 129 -8.67 -17.37 19.59
C LEU A 129 -8.01 -16.02 19.27
N PHE A 130 -8.70 -14.91 19.56
CA PHE A 130 -8.22 -13.57 19.24
C PHE A 130 -6.81 -13.29 19.79
N ALA A 131 -6.57 -13.57 21.07
CA ALA A 131 -5.27 -13.36 21.70
C ALA A 131 -4.16 -14.21 21.07
N VAL A 132 -4.47 -15.46 20.69
CA VAL A 132 -3.51 -16.36 20.04
C VAL A 132 -3.14 -15.85 18.65
N ASN A 133 -4.14 -15.40 17.88
CA ASN A 133 -3.91 -14.83 16.55
C ASN A 133 -3.10 -13.53 16.60
N ILE A 134 -3.39 -12.66 17.56
CA ILE A 134 -2.61 -11.43 17.78
C ILE A 134 -1.16 -11.78 18.13
N LEU A 135 -0.93 -12.76 19.02
CA LEU A 135 0.43 -13.18 19.37
C LEU A 135 1.18 -13.75 18.17
N LEU A 136 0.50 -14.56 17.33
CA LEU A 136 1.08 -15.13 16.11
C LEU A 136 1.44 -14.03 15.10
N ILE A 137 0.61 -13.01 14.94
CA ILE A 137 0.89 -11.84 14.07
C ILE A 137 2.10 -11.06 14.60
N ILE A 138 2.13 -10.75 15.90
CA ILE A 138 3.25 -10.02 16.53
C ILE A 138 4.56 -10.81 16.37
N ALA A 139 4.52 -12.13 16.58
CA ALA A 139 5.67 -13.00 16.41
C ALA A 139 6.15 -13.03 14.95
N ALA A 140 5.24 -13.18 13.99
CA ALA A 140 5.57 -13.19 12.56
C ALA A 140 6.21 -11.86 12.13
N ILE A 141 5.60 -10.73 12.51
CA ILE A 141 6.15 -9.39 12.22
C ILE A 141 7.52 -9.20 12.88
N GLY A 142 7.68 -9.62 14.14
CA GLY A 142 8.95 -9.53 14.86
C GLY A 142 10.09 -10.29 14.17
N ILE A 143 9.84 -11.53 13.75
CA ILE A 143 10.83 -12.37 13.04
C ILE A 143 11.18 -11.77 11.67
N MET A 144 10.21 -11.20 10.97
CA MET A 144 10.44 -10.53 9.69
C MET A 144 11.32 -9.29 9.84
N ILE A 145 11.04 -8.45 10.86
CA ILE A 145 11.83 -7.24 11.12
C ILE A 145 13.26 -7.60 11.55
N SER A 146 13.44 -8.69 12.30
CA SER A 146 14.78 -9.14 12.71
C SER A 146 15.60 -9.75 11.56
N ASN A 147 15.04 -9.86 10.34
CA ASN A 147 15.70 -10.44 9.15
C ASN A 147 16.27 -11.85 9.39
N LEU A 148 15.66 -12.61 10.31
CA LEU A 148 16.16 -13.94 10.69
C LEU A 148 15.81 -14.99 9.63
N LEU A 149 14.64 -14.83 9.01
CA LEU A 149 14.14 -15.68 7.94
C LEU A 149 13.57 -14.79 6.82
N PRO A 150 13.64 -15.24 5.55
CA PRO A 150 12.96 -14.55 4.46
C PRO A 150 11.46 -14.42 4.73
N PRO A 151 10.82 -13.29 4.37
CA PRO A 151 9.39 -13.04 4.61
C PRO A 151 8.46 -14.19 4.18
N GLN A 152 8.71 -14.76 2.99
CA GLN A 152 7.91 -15.87 2.46
C GLN A 152 7.94 -17.10 3.38
N VAL A 153 9.09 -17.39 4.00
CA VAL A 153 9.24 -18.52 4.94
C VAL A 153 8.48 -18.25 6.23
N VAL A 154 8.56 -17.03 6.75
CA VAL A 154 7.82 -16.62 7.95
C VAL A 154 6.31 -16.73 7.73
N PHE A 155 5.81 -16.24 6.59
CA PHE A 155 4.40 -16.35 6.25
C PHE A 155 3.93 -17.79 6.06
N MET A 156 4.75 -18.66 5.44
CA MET A 156 4.41 -20.08 5.32
C MET A 156 4.23 -20.74 6.68
N PHE A 157 5.17 -20.57 7.61
CA PHE A 157 5.04 -21.13 8.96
C PHE A 157 3.90 -20.51 9.76
N ALA A 158 3.76 -19.19 9.71
CA ALA A 158 2.68 -18.47 10.38
C ALA A 158 1.31 -18.93 9.87
N PHE A 159 1.16 -19.10 8.56
CA PHE A 159 -0.07 -19.61 7.96
C PHE A 159 -0.36 -21.06 8.37
N CYS A 160 0.62 -21.96 8.28
CA CYS A 160 0.45 -23.35 8.71
C CYS A 160 0.00 -23.44 10.17
N LEU A 161 0.63 -22.69 11.07
CA LEU A 161 0.24 -22.63 12.48
C LEU A 161 -1.16 -22.02 12.65
N ALA A 162 -1.44 -20.89 11.99
CA ALA A 162 -2.71 -20.20 12.10
C ALA A 162 -3.87 -21.09 11.61
N VAL A 163 -3.71 -21.78 10.48
CA VAL A 163 -4.75 -22.65 9.92
C VAL A 163 -5.01 -23.86 10.83
N VAL A 164 -3.96 -24.50 11.36
CA VAL A 164 -4.12 -25.65 12.27
C VAL A 164 -4.78 -25.23 13.59
N ILE A 165 -4.41 -24.08 14.15
CA ILE A 165 -4.96 -23.57 15.41
C ILE A 165 -6.41 -23.08 15.24
N ASN A 166 -6.71 -22.34 14.18
CA ASN A 166 -8.04 -21.75 13.97
C ASN A 166 -9.04 -22.72 13.35
N TYR A 167 -8.56 -23.72 12.59
CA TYR A 167 -9.37 -24.70 11.88
C TYR A 167 -8.79 -26.11 12.09
N PRO A 168 -9.05 -26.75 13.24
CA PRO A 168 -8.53 -28.10 13.51
C PRO A 168 -9.07 -29.17 12.53
N ASN A 169 -10.21 -28.91 11.90
CA ASN A 169 -10.80 -29.81 10.91
C ASN A 169 -10.18 -29.59 9.52
N VAL A 170 -9.60 -30.65 8.93
CA VAL A 170 -8.95 -30.63 7.61
C VAL A 170 -9.86 -30.11 6.49
N LYS A 171 -11.17 -30.37 6.55
CA LYS A 171 -12.13 -29.87 5.57
C LYS A 171 -12.25 -28.35 5.64
N GLU A 172 -12.33 -27.79 6.85
CA GLU A 172 -12.39 -26.33 7.04
C GLU A 172 -11.07 -25.66 6.60
N GLN A 173 -9.92 -26.30 6.86
CA GLN A 173 -8.62 -25.83 6.36
C GLN A 173 -8.63 -25.72 4.84
N ARG A 174 -9.06 -26.78 4.14
CA ARG A 174 -9.16 -26.81 2.69
C ARG A 174 -10.09 -25.71 2.16
N GLU A 175 -11.26 -25.54 2.75
CA GLU A 175 -12.19 -24.47 2.37
C GLU A 175 -11.56 -23.08 2.52
N ARG A 176 -10.71 -22.85 3.52
CA ARG A 176 -9.98 -21.58 3.66
C ARG A 176 -8.90 -21.41 2.61
N VAL A 177 -8.15 -22.46 2.27
CA VAL A 177 -7.15 -22.39 1.18
C VAL A 177 -7.83 -22.12 -0.16
N ASP A 178 -8.89 -22.88 -0.48
CA ASP A 178 -9.62 -22.77 -1.75
C ASP A 178 -10.24 -21.37 -1.91
N ALA A 179 -10.69 -20.76 -0.81
CA ALA A 179 -11.24 -19.39 -0.81
C ALA A 179 -10.23 -18.29 -1.19
N HIS A 180 -8.93 -18.56 -1.11
CA HIS A 180 -7.85 -17.61 -1.46
C HIS A 180 -6.98 -18.10 -2.63
N ALA A 181 -7.28 -19.28 -3.18
CA ALA A 181 -6.47 -19.91 -4.22
C ALA A 181 -6.45 -19.09 -5.52
N LYS A 182 -7.58 -18.47 -5.88
CA LYS A 182 -7.68 -17.67 -7.11
C LYS A 182 -6.74 -16.47 -7.06
N GLU A 183 -6.76 -15.71 -5.97
CA GLU A 183 -5.90 -14.54 -5.77
C GLU A 183 -4.42 -14.94 -5.74
N ALA A 184 -4.09 -16.03 -5.03
CA ALA A 184 -2.73 -16.54 -4.95
C ALA A 184 -2.18 -17.02 -6.31
N LEU A 185 -2.97 -17.81 -7.05
CA LEU A 185 -2.60 -18.29 -8.39
C LEU A 185 -2.44 -17.15 -9.38
N MET A 186 -3.34 -16.16 -9.34
CA MET A 186 -3.26 -14.99 -10.21
C MET A 186 -1.97 -14.20 -9.95
N MET A 187 -1.61 -14.00 -8.68
CA MET A 187 -0.36 -13.33 -8.33
C MET A 187 0.87 -14.12 -8.79
N ALA A 188 0.89 -15.45 -8.60
CA ALA A 188 1.96 -16.30 -9.11
C ALA A 188 2.11 -16.21 -10.63
N SER A 189 0.99 -16.28 -11.38
CA SER A 189 1.00 -16.14 -12.84
C SER A 189 1.53 -14.77 -13.30
N VAL A 190 1.14 -13.69 -12.62
CA VAL A 190 1.66 -12.34 -12.90
C VAL A 190 3.17 -12.28 -12.68
N LEU A 191 3.68 -12.83 -11.56
CA LEU A 191 5.13 -12.85 -11.31
C LEU A 191 5.90 -13.65 -12.37
N PHE A 192 5.37 -14.78 -12.83
CA PHE A 192 5.97 -15.54 -13.93
C PHE A 192 5.98 -14.76 -15.24
N ALA A 193 4.85 -14.14 -15.62
CA ALA A 193 4.75 -13.33 -16.82
C ALA A 193 5.67 -12.10 -16.76
N ALA A 194 5.74 -11.43 -15.61
CA ALA A 194 6.61 -10.31 -15.36
C ALA A 194 8.10 -10.70 -15.43
N GLY A 195 8.47 -11.86 -14.89
CA GLY A 195 9.82 -12.41 -15.01
C GLY A 195 10.20 -12.67 -16.46
N ALA A 196 9.31 -13.30 -17.24
CA ALA A 196 9.51 -13.52 -18.66
C ALA A 196 9.62 -12.20 -19.44
N PHE A 197 8.74 -11.24 -19.16
CA PHE A 197 8.74 -9.91 -19.79
C PHE A 197 10.03 -9.13 -19.49
N THR A 198 10.42 -9.06 -18.22
CA THR A 198 11.67 -8.40 -17.79
C THR A 198 12.89 -9.06 -18.41
N GLY A 199 12.90 -10.40 -18.48
CA GLY A 199 13.93 -11.19 -19.16
C GLY A 199 14.03 -10.83 -20.64
N ILE A 200 12.90 -10.83 -21.37
CA ILE A 200 12.87 -10.45 -22.79
C ILE A 200 13.38 -9.02 -22.97
N MET A 201 12.89 -8.04 -22.20
CA MET A 201 13.32 -6.65 -22.34
C MET A 201 14.81 -6.45 -22.03
N LYS A 202 15.35 -7.19 -21.08
CA LYS A 202 16.77 -7.14 -20.69
C LYS A 202 17.66 -7.85 -21.72
N ASP A 203 17.34 -9.09 -22.07
CA ASP A 203 18.19 -9.94 -22.91
C ASP A 203 18.13 -9.53 -24.39
N THR A 204 17.06 -8.86 -24.84
CA THR A 204 16.99 -8.25 -26.18
C THR A 204 17.71 -6.90 -26.28
N GLY A 205 18.15 -6.32 -25.15
CA GLY A 205 18.77 -4.99 -25.11
C GLY A 205 17.79 -3.81 -25.19
N MET A 206 16.47 -4.05 -25.14
CA MET A 206 15.45 -3.01 -25.21
C MET A 206 15.57 -2.01 -24.05
N ILE A 207 15.82 -2.50 -22.82
CA ILE A 207 16.05 -1.63 -21.64
C ILE A 207 17.26 -0.73 -21.86
N THR A 208 18.35 -1.27 -22.43
CA THR A 208 19.57 -0.50 -22.72
C THR A 208 19.27 0.61 -23.71
N ALA A 209 18.60 0.31 -24.84
CA ALA A 209 18.24 1.33 -25.83
C ALA A 209 17.31 2.42 -25.26
N MET A 210 16.31 2.03 -24.46
CA MET A 210 15.40 2.99 -23.83
C MET A 210 16.11 3.88 -22.81
N SER A 211 17.01 3.30 -22.00
CA SER A 211 17.78 4.05 -21.01
C SER A 211 18.79 4.99 -21.66
N GLU A 212 19.46 4.60 -22.75
CA GLU A 212 20.37 5.48 -23.51
C GLU A 212 19.66 6.73 -24.03
N VAL A 213 18.42 6.61 -24.50
CA VAL A 213 17.60 7.77 -24.91
C VAL A 213 17.34 8.71 -23.72
N ILE A 214 17.00 8.16 -22.55
CA ILE A 214 16.76 8.96 -21.35
C ILE A 214 18.05 9.63 -20.87
N VAL A 215 19.17 8.89 -20.84
CA VAL A 215 20.50 9.41 -20.50
C VAL A 215 20.90 10.54 -21.44
N GLY A 216 20.62 10.42 -22.74
CA GLY A 216 20.90 11.45 -23.73
C GLY A 216 20.10 12.75 -23.53
N LEU A 217 18.94 12.68 -22.87
CA LEU A 217 18.09 13.83 -22.56
C LEU A 217 18.46 14.49 -21.21
N ILE A 218 19.02 13.73 -20.26
CA ILE A 218 19.30 14.21 -18.90
C ILE A 218 20.77 14.64 -18.79
N PRO A 219 21.05 15.91 -18.40
CA PRO A 219 22.42 16.34 -18.12
C PRO A 219 23.10 15.44 -17.08
N THR A 220 24.39 15.13 -17.25
CA THR A 220 25.13 14.22 -16.35
C THR A 220 25.12 14.68 -14.89
N SER A 221 25.05 15.99 -14.64
CA SER A 221 24.91 16.56 -13.29
C SER A 221 23.57 16.24 -12.64
N MET A 222 22.52 16.01 -13.43
CA MET A 222 21.16 15.68 -12.99
C MET A 222 20.91 14.19 -12.80
N GLY A 223 21.72 13.33 -13.43
CA GLY A 223 21.56 11.86 -13.35
C GLY A 223 21.57 11.30 -11.93
N ARG A 224 22.37 11.90 -11.03
CA ARG A 224 22.42 11.53 -9.60
C ARG A 224 21.08 11.71 -8.87
N PHE A 225 20.25 12.65 -9.32
CA PHE A 225 18.96 12.97 -8.69
C PHE A 225 17.81 12.10 -9.20
N LEU A 226 18.08 11.13 -10.08
CA LEU A 226 17.04 10.28 -10.67
C LEU A 226 16.17 9.55 -9.61
N PRO A 227 16.72 9.01 -8.50
CA PRO A 227 15.89 8.48 -7.41
C PRO A 227 14.97 9.53 -6.80
N VAL A 228 15.46 10.75 -6.57
CA VAL A 228 14.67 11.84 -5.99
C VAL A 228 13.54 12.25 -6.93
N VAL A 229 13.84 12.41 -8.23
CA VAL A 229 12.83 12.70 -9.26
C VAL A 229 11.79 11.59 -9.30
N THR A 230 12.22 10.33 -9.28
CA THR A 230 11.33 9.15 -9.22
C THR A 230 10.41 9.24 -8.00
N GLY A 231 10.95 9.57 -6.83
CA GLY A 231 10.17 9.73 -5.60
C GLY A 231 9.13 10.83 -5.71
N ILE A 232 9.47 11.99 -6.29
CA ILE A 232 8.55 13.11 -6.49
C ILE A 232 7.42 12.69 -7.44
N VAL A 233 7.74 12.09 -8.59
CA VAL A 233 6.71 11.76 -9.59
C VAL A 233 5.95 10.48 -9.26
N SER A 234 6.43 9.64 -8.34
CA SER A 234 5.89 8.31 -8.04
C SER A 234 4.38 8.31 -7.76
N MET A 235 3.89 9.24 -6.92
CA MET A 235 2.47 9.35 -6.61
C MET A 235 1.66 9.76 -7.86
N PRO A 236 1.97 10.86 -8.58
CA PRO A 236 1.32 11.21 -9.85
C PRO A 236 1.33 10.08 -10.88
N MET A 237 2.43 9.32 -10.97
CA MET A 237 2.53 8.20 -11.91
C MET A 237 1.50 7.10 -11.64
N SER A 238 0.93 7.04 -10.44
CA SER A 238 -0.17 6.11 -10.12
C SER A 238 -1.46 6.44 -10.87
N LEU A 239 -1.62 7.67 -11.38
CA LEU A 239 -2.77 8.05 -12.19
C LEU A 239 -2.64 7.59 -13.65
N LEU A 240 -1.41 7.31 -14.10
CA LEU A 240 -1.08 7.00 -15.48
C LEU A 240 -0.75 5.51 -15.68
N PHE A 241 -0.16 4.87 -14.67
CA PHE A 241 0.26 3.48 -14.74
C PHE A 241 -0.37 2.67 -13.62
N ASP A 242 -0.89 1.50 -13.98
CA ASP A 242 -1.20 0.45 -13.02
C ASP A 242 0.10 -0.12 -12.40
N PRO A 243 0.02 -0.86 -11.29
CA PRO A 243 1.20 -1.39 -10.62
C PRO A 243 2.09 -2.25 -11.54
N ASP A 244 1.49 -3.11 -12.37
CA ASP A 244 2.25 -4.07 -13.17
C ASP A 244 2.99 -3.34 -14.30
N SER A 245 2.30 -2.44 -15.02
CA SER A 245 2.93 -1.63 -16.07
C SER A 245 4.07 -0.76 -15.56
N PHE A 246 3.92 -0.16 -14.37
CA PHE A 246 4.98 0.66 -13.78
C PHE A 246 6.16 -0.19 -13.31
N TYR A 247 5.93 -1.18 -12.44
CA TYR A 247 7.03 -1.90 -11.79
C TYR A 247 7.74 -2.87 -12.72
N PHE A 248 7.06 -3.46 -13.70
CA PHE A 248 7.68 -4.41 -14.63
C PHE A 248 8.06 -3.78 -15.97
N GLY A 249 7.47 -2.64 -16.36
CA GLY A 249 7.80 -1.93 -17.59
C GLY A 249 8.67 -0.69 -17.38
N VAL A 250 8.20 0.27 -16.59
CA VAL A 250 8.85 1.57 -16.44
C VAL A 250 10.06 1.51 -15.50
N MET A 251 9.92 0.86 -14.34
CA MET A 251 10.96 0.85 -13.31
C MET A 251 12.28 0.21 -13.79
N PRO A 252 12.31 -0.91 -14.54
CA PRO A 252 13.57 -1.47 -15.07
C PRO A 252 14.33 -0.49 -15.97
N VAL A 253 13.61 0.34 -16.72
CA VAL A 253 14.21 1.39 -17.55
C VAL A 253 14.80 2.49 -16.68
N LEU A 254 14.08 2.94 -15.65
CA LEU A 254 14.58 3.95 -14.70
C LEU A 254 15.80 3.46 -13.91
N THR A 255 15.80 2.20 -13.48
CA THR A 255 16.90 1.62 -12.70
C THR A 255 18.13 1.38 -13.56
N SER A 256 17.95 0.95 -14.83
CA SER A 256 19.05 0.86 -15.79
C SER A 256 19.66 2.23 -16.10
N THR A 257 18.82 3.25 -16.29
CA THR A 257 19.25 4.65 -16.45
C THR A 257 20.05 5.12 -15.23
N ALA A 258 19.59 4.80 -14.02
CA ALA A 258 20.29 5.15 -12.77
C ALA A 258 21.69 4.51 -12.71
N SER A 259 21.81 3.23 -13.06
CA SER A 259 23.10 2.53 -13.12
C SER A 259 24.08 3.20 -14.09
N GLN A 260 23.61 3.68 -15.24
CA GLN A 260 24.47 4.39 -16.21
C GLN A 260 25.01 5.71 -15.64
N PHE A 261 24.27 6.35 -14.74
CA PHE A 261 24.72 7.53 -13.98
C PHE A 261 25.50 7.18 -12.71
N GLY A 262 25.81 5.89 -12.46
CA GLY A 262 26.54 5.44 -11.28
C GLY A 262 25.72 5.43 -9.98
N VAL A 263 24.39 5.48 -10.08
CA VAL A 263 23.47 5.44 -8.93
C VAL A 263 22.98 4.01 -8.71
N ASP A 264 22.92 3.59 -7.45
CA ASP A 264 22.40 2.26 -7.09
C ASP A 264 20.91 2.13 -7.49
N PRO A 265 20.56 1.15 -8.37
CA PRO A 265 19.19 0.81 -8.74
C PRO A 265 18.19 0.71 -7.59
N ILE A 266 18.63 0.20 -6.44
CA ILE A 266 17.74 -0.02 -5.31
C ILE A 266 17.16 1.30 -4.79
N MET A 267 17.88 2.42 -4.94
CA MET A 267 17.39 3.73 -4.53
C MET A 267 16.20 4.19 -5.37
N VAL A 268 16.18 3.87 -6.67
CA VAL A 268 15.03 4.13 -7.54
C VAL A 268 13.84 3.28 -7.12
N GLY A 269 14.06 2.00 -6.81
CA GLY A 269 13.03 1.12 -6.28
C GLY A 269 12.43 1.65 -4.98
N ARG A 270 13.28 2.03 -4.02
CA ARG A 270 12.88 2.63 -2.74
C ARG A 270 12.09 3.91 -2.95
N ALA A 271 12.52 4.78 -3.85
CA ALA A 271 11.82 6.02 -4.16
C ALA A 271 10.45 5.77 -4.82
N ALA A 272 10.37 4.81 -5.74
CA ALA A 272 9.14 4.46 -6.44
C ALA A 272 8.05 3.98 -5.48
N ILE A 273 8.38 3.09 -4.54
CA ILE A 273 7.40 2.53 -3.58
C ILE A 273 6.86 3.55 -2.57
N LEU A 274 7.45 4.76 -2.44
CA LEU A 274 6.92 5.80 -1.55
C LEU A 274 5.61 6.42 -2.06
N GLY A 275 5.33 6.34 -3.36
CA GLY A 275 4.14 6.96 -3.93
C GLY A 275 3.43 6.09 -4.95
N GLN A 276 4.18 5.39 -5.80
CA GLN A 276 3.59 4.63 -6.89
C GLN A 276 2.80 3.45 -6.33
N MET A 277 1.48 3.48 -6.53
CA MET A 277 0.52 2.50 -5.99
C MET A 277 0.64 2.26 -4.48
N THR A 278 1.28 3.18 -3.76
CA THR A 278 1.27 3.28 -2.31
C THR A 278 0.28 4.37 -1.94
N THR A 279 0.70 5.62 -1.81
CA THR A 279 -0.21 6.74 -1.55
C THR A 279 -1.12 7.04 -2.75
N GLY A 280 -0.70 6.65 -3.96
CA GLY A 280 -1.43 6.85 -5.20
C GLY A 280 -2.48 5.77 -5.52
N PHE A 281 -2.43 4.58 -4.89
CA PHE A 281 -3.41 3.52 -5.19
C PHE A 281 -4.87 3.92 -4.94
N PRO A 282 -5.24 4.60 -3.83
CA PRO A 282 -6.64 4.83 -3.45
C PRO A 282 -7.24 6.06 -4.14
N VAL A 283 -6.49 6.68 -5.05
CA VAL A 283 -6.93 7.78 -5.90
C VAL A 283 -6.81 7.42 -7.39
N SER A 284 -6.20 6.28 -7.71
CA SER A 284 -5.99 5.86 -9.09
C SER A 284 -7.28 5.30 -9.70
N PRO A 285 -7.66 5.72 -10.91
CA PRO A 285 -8.76 5.11 -11.66
C PRO A 285 -8.40 3.73 -12.22
N LEU A 286 -7.15 3.29 -12.06
CA LEU A 286 -6.64 2.02 -12.58
C LEU A 286 -6.78 0.89 -11.56
N THR A 287 -7.28 1.18 -10.35
CA THR A 287 -7.43 0.19 -9.28
C THR A 287 -8.90 0.01 -8.90
N ALA A 288 -9.36 -1.25 -8.86
CA ALA A 288 -10.72 -1.58 -8.42
C ALA A 288 -11.00 -1.15 -6.97
N SER A 289 -9.99 -1.14 -6.11
CA SER A 289 -10.12 -0.73 -4.71
C SER A 289 -10.51 0.74 -4.57
N THR A 290 -10.10 1.64 -5.49
CA THR A 290 -10.55 3.04 -5.49
C THR A 290 -12.06 3.12 -5.69
N PHE A 291 -12.60 2.36 -6.65
CA PHE A 291 -14.05 2.31 -6.90
C PHE A 291 -14.82 1.73 -5.72
N LEU A 292 -14.25 0.74 -5.02
CA LEU A 292 -14.85 0.21 -3.81
C LEU A 292 -14.89 1.25 -2.68
N LEU A 293 -13.80 2.00 -2.47
CA LEU A 293 -13.76 3.07 -1.48
C LEU A 293 -14.85 4.10 -1.72
N ILE A 294 -14.91 4.65 -2.94
CA ILE A 294 -15.84 5.73 -3.26
C ILE A 294 -17.30 5.22 -3.29
N GLY A 295 -17.52 3.97 -3.72
CA GLY A 295 -18.83 3.34 -3.72
C GLY A 295 -19.36 3.11 -2.31
N LEU A 296 -18.52 2.63 -1.38
CA LEU A 296 -18.89 2.46 0.03
C LEU A 296 -19.08 3.80 0.75
N ALA A 297 -18.27 4.80 0.41
CA ALA A 297 -18.39 6.14 1.00
C ALA A 297 -19.50 6.99 0.35
N GLY A 298 -20.06 6.56 -0.77
CA GLY A 298 -21.06 7.32 -1.53
C GLY A 298 -20.54 8.67 -2.01
N VAL A 299 -19.33 8.71 -2.57
CA VAL A 299 -18.70 9.94 -3.11
C VAL A 299 -18.29 9.74 -4.57
N ASP A 300 -18.25 10.82 -5.34
CA ASP A 300 -17.79 10.78 -6.72
C ASP A 300 -16.26 10.71 -6.82
N LEU A 301 -15.76 9.99 -7.84
CA LEU A 301 -14.32 9.82 -8.06
C LEU A 301 -13.60 11.17 -8.23
N GLY A 302 -14.16 12.07 -9.03
CA GLY A 302 -13.54 13.37 -9.33
C GLY A 302 -13.38 14.23 -8.08
N ASP A 303 -14.38 14.25 -7.20
CA ASP A 303 -14.33 15.02 -5.96
C ASP A 303 -13.39 14.38 -4.93
N HIS A 304 -13.38 13.05 -4.86
CA HIS A 304 -12.40 12.30 -4.06
C HIS A 304 -10.97 12.59 -4.52
N GLN A 305 -10.71 12.56 -5.83
CA GLN A 305 -9.40 12.84 -6.41
C GLN A 305 -8.95 14.27 -6.13
N LYS A 306 -9.78 15.27 -6.43
CA LYS A 306 -9.47 16.70 -6.18
C LYS A 306 -9.07 16.95 -4.75
N LYS A 307 -9.74 16.31 -3.79
CA LYS A 307 -9.46 16.48 -2.36
C LYS A 307 -8.26 15.67 -1.91
N THR A 308 -8.14 14.42 -2.34
CA THR A 308 -7.18 13.45 -1.78
C THR A 308 -5.80 13.52 -2.44
N ILE A 309 -5.71 13.82 -3.74
CA ILE A 309 -4.43 13.87 -4.47
C ILE A 309 -3.42 14.83 -3.82
N PRO A 310 -3.77 16.08 -3.45
CA PRO A 310 -2.81 16.98 -2.83
C PRO A 310 -2.24 16.44 -1.52
N TYR A 311 -3.08 15.79 -0.70
CA TYR A 311 -2.64 15.19 0.56
C TYR A 311 -1.79 13.94 0.34
N ALA A 312 -2.18 13.07 -0.59
CA ALA A 312 -1.43 11.85 -0.89
C ALA A 312 -0.05 12.19 -1.48
N PHE A 313 0.02 13.21 -2.33
CA PHE A 313 1.29 13.76 -2.82
C PHE A 313 2.14 14.30 -1.67
N LEU A 314 1.55 15.11 -0.78
CA LEU A 314 2.28 15.66 0.37
C LEU A 314 2.83 14.58 1.30
N VAL A 315 2.07 13.51 1.55
CA VAL A 315 2.54 12.35 2.31
C VAL A 315 3.75 11.70 1.62
N THR A 316 3.70 11.49 0.31
CA THR A 316 4.85 10.97 -0.45
C THR A 316 6.06 11.88 -0.36
N ILE A 317 5.88 13.20 -0.46
CA ILE A 317 6.98 14.16 -0.31
C ILE A 317 7.57 14.14 1.10
N VAL A 318 6.75 14.00 2.15
CA VAL A 318 7.24 13.86 3.53
C VAL A 318 8.07 12.58 3.68
N MET A 319 7.57 11.44 3.18
CA MET A 319 8.34 10.20 3.22
C MET A 319 9.64 10.28 2.42
N LEU A 320 9.62 10.95 1.26
CA LEU A 320 10.81 11.19 0.45
C LEU A 320 11.83 12.08 1.17
N ALA A 321 11.38 13.18 1.77
CA ALA A 321 12.25 14.10 2.50
C ALA A 321 12.93 13.40 3.69
N VAL A 322 12.19 12.57 4.43
CA VAL A 322 12.75 11.75 5.50
C VAL A 322 13.73 10.72 4.94
N SER A 323 13.41 10.07 3.82
CA SER A 323 14.31 9.10 3.16
C SER A 323 15.64 9.72 2.74
N ILE A 324 15.61 10.98 2.27
CA ILE A 324 16.82 11.74 1.93
C ILE A 324 17.60 12.10 3.20
N ALA A 325 16.91 12.59 4.24
CA ALA A 325 17.55 13.02 5.49
C ALA A 325 18.32 11.88 6.20
N ILE A 326 17.83 10.65 6.11
CA ILE A 326 18.49 9.47 6.70
C ILE A 326 19.44 8.75 5.74
N GLY A 327 19.63 9.25 4.51
CA GLY A 327 20.55 8.69 3.53
C GLY A 327 20.07 7.40 2.83
N VAL A 328 18.77 7.08 2.90
CA VAL A 328 18.19 5.92 2.20
C VAL A 328 18.06 6.17 0.70
N ILE A 329 17.86 7.44 0.33
CA ILE A 329 17.91 7.96 -1.03
C ILE A 329 18.96 9.06 -1.04
N THR A 330 19.95 8.96 -1.91
CA THR A 330 21.03 9.96 -2.02
C THR A 330 20.69 11.05 -3.04
N LEU A 331 21.30 12.23 -2.84
CA LEU A 331 21.23 13.42 -3.70
C LEU A 331 22.41 13.46 -4.67
#